data_AF-A0A951MEC5-F1
#
_entry.id   AF-A0A951MEC5-F1
#
_cell.length_a   1.000
_cell.length_b   1.000
_cell.length_c   1.000
_cell.angle_alpha   90.00
_cell.angle_beta   90.00
_cell.angle_gamma   90.00
#
_symmetry.space_group_name_H-M   'P 1'
#
loop_
_entity.id
_entity.type
_entity.pdbx_description
1 polymer ?
#
loop_
_entity_poly.entity_id
_entity_poly.type
_entity_poly.pdbx_seq_one_letter_code
_entity_poly.pdbx_strand_id
1 'polypeptide(L)'
;MIKKIDWVRLGTLVFTLMFIGSAVFFEIFELGTLPTQVFGALLGVVITAIITVLLLQGQTKSEEKREIHLLVFEKKQEVYFDFLNKFNHILQNQEFRIHLDTKKTQEYNDINLQDLLFEFGYLQMHTSAVVFDQILEHMGRLLEANNHLQHNSNGDTAAIKQYYNSLTREYFAIIALLKTELYPEKDKEVDLQKINTILQHSMDKGVANLNKKQSIPT
;
A
#
# COMPACT_ATOMS: atom_id res chain seq x y z
N MET A 1 -11.69 72.12 0.27
CA MET A 1 -11.69 70.64 0.17
C MET A 1 -11.94 70.05 1.54
N ILE A 2 -13.15 69.53 1.81
CA ILE A 2 -13.48 68.88 3.07
C ILE A 2 -13.19 67.38 2.91
N LYS A 3 -12.22 66.85 3.65
CA LYS A 3 -11.84 65.43 3.65
C LYS A 3 -13.07 64.59 4.02
N LYS A 4 -13.42 63.59 3.20
CA LYS A 4 -14.38 62.54 3.59
C LYS A 4 -13.79 61.82 4.81
N ILE A 5 -14.37 62.08 5.97
CA ILE A 5 -14.05 61.38 7.21
C ILE A 5 -14.65 59.98 7.09
N ASP A 6 -13.84 58.95 7.35
CA ASP A 6 -14.31 57.56 7.37
C ASP A 6 -15.23 57.39 8.59
N TRP A 7 -16.54 57.53 8.37
CA TRP A 7 -17.56 57.42 9.41
C TRP A 7 -17.48 56.11 10.21
N VAL A 8 -17.00 55.04 9.57
CA VAL A 8 -16.73 53.76 10.24
C VAL A 8 -15.59 53.91 11.25
N ARG A 9 -14.45 54.50 10.85
CA ARG A 9 -13.30 54.72 11.75
C ARG A 9 -13.64 55.70 12.87
N LEU A 10 -14.40 56.76 12.57
CA LEU A 10 -14.88 57.71 13.56
C LEU A 10 -15.84 57.01 14.55
N GLY A 11 -16.76 56.20 14.03
CA GLY A 11 -17.69 55.40 14.83
C GLY A 11 -16.95 54.42 15.76
N THR A 12 -15.99 53.67 15.24
CA THR A 12 -15.16 52.75 16.05
C THR A 12 -14.40 53.50 17.15
N LEU A 13 -13.85 54.67 16.84
CA LEU A 13 -13.07 55.47 17.78
C LEU A 13 -13.96 56.04 18.90
N VAL A 14 -15.14 56.55 18.56
CA VAL A 14 -16.13 57.04 19.53
C VAL A 14 -16.64 55.91 20.41
N PHE A 15 -16.95 54.75 19.83
CA PHE A 15 -17.44 53.58 20.59
C PHE A 15 -16.38 53.05 21.55
N THR A 16 -15.12 53.02 21.12
CA THR A 16 -13.98 52.62 21.96
C THR A 16 -13.80 53.60 23.12
N LEU A 17 -13.89 54.91 22.86
CA LEU A 17 -13.79 55.93 23.90
C LEU A 17 -14.94 55.83 24.91
N MET A 18 -16.16 55.58 24.42
CA MET A 18 -17.35 55.42 25.25
C MET A 18 -17.25 54.16 26.13
N PHE A 19 -16.72 53.05 25.59
CA PHE A 19 -16.50 51.82 26.34
C PHE A 19 -15.43 51.98 27.43
N ILE A 20 -14.32 52.67 27.14
CA ILE A 20 -13.29 52.98 28.15
C ILE A 20 -13.86 53.92 29.21
N GLY A 21 -14.62 54.94 28.79
CA GLY A 21 -15.25 55.90 29.70
C GLY A 21 -16.27 55.26 30.63
N SER A 22 -17.10 54.34 30.13
CA SER A 22 -18.05 53.61 30.98
C SER A 22 -17.34 52.66 31.94
N ALA A 23 -16.28 51.97 31.51
CA ALA A 23 -15.51 51.07 32.36
C ALA A 23 -14.83 51.77 33.53
N VAL A 24 -14.36 53.01 33.32
CA VAL A 24 -13.82 53.88 34.38
C VAL A 24 -14.94 54.43 35.28
N PHE A 25 -16.06 54.86 34.70
CA PHE A 25 -17.20 55.43 35.45
C PHE A 25 -17.86 54.42 36.41
N PHE A 26 -17.92 53.15 36.02
CA PHE A 26 -18.44 52.08 36.87
C PHE A 26 -17.40 51.51 37.87
N GLU A 27 -16.22 52.12 37.99
CA GLU A 27 -15.13 51.66 38.89
C GLU A 27 -14.72 50.19 38.69
N ILE A 28 -15.00 49.64 37.50
CA ILE A 28 -14.65 48.25 37.17
C ILE A 28 -13.12 48.10 37.03
N PHE A 29 -12.43 49.19 36.70
CA PHE A 29 -10.97 49.25 36.60
C PHE A 29 -10.41 50.54 37.22
N GLU A 30 -9.45 50.40 38.14
CA GLU A 30 -8.66 51.54 38.63
C GLU A 30 -7.77 52.08 37.49
N LEU A 31 -7.73 53.41 37.32
CA LEU A 31 -6.94 54.08 36.26
C LEU A 31 -5.44 53.71 36.31
N GLY A 32 -4.92 53.36 37.49
CA GLY A 32 -3.53 52.91 37.68
C GLY A 32 -3.27 51.47 37.21
N THR A 33 -4.29 50.60 37.16
CA THR A 33 -4.15 49.18 36.80
C THR A 33 -4.57 48.87 35.37
N LEU A 34 -5.29 49.80 34.72
CA LEU A 34 -5.75 49.73 33.34
C LEU A 34 -4.64 49.32 32.34
N PRO A 35 -3.44 49.93 32.35
CA PRO A 35 -2.36 49.53 31.45
C PRO A 35 -1.97 48.06 31.66
N THR A 36 -1.79 47.64 32.91
CA THR A 36 -1.38 46.28 33.28
C THR A 36 -2.42 45.24 32.88
N GLN A 37 -3.71 45.54 33.04
CA GLN A 37 -4.81 44.66 32.65
C GLN A 37 -4.92 44.53 31.11
N VAL A 38 -4.75 45.63 30.38
CA VAL A 38 -4.70 45.60 28.90
C VAL A 38 -3.49 44.81 28.41
N PHE A 39 -2.31 44.97 29.02
CA PHE A 39 -1.12 44.17 28.71
C PHE A 39 -1.33 42.68 29.02
N GLY A 40 -1.97 42.35 30.15
CA GLY A 40 -2.31 40.98 30.51
C GLY A 40 -3.27 40.33 29.51
N ALA A 41 -4.30 41.07 29.06
CA ALA A 41 -5.22 40.62 28.03
C ALA A 41 -4.53 40.42 26.68
N LEU A 42 -3.68 41.36 26.25
CA LEU A 42 -2.90 41.23 25.01
C LEU A 42 -1.94 40.03 25.06
N LEU A 43 -1.24 39.81 26.18
CA LEU A 43 -0.39 38.65 26.38
C LEU A 43 -1.20 37.34 26.33
N GLY A 44 -2.37 37.30 26.98
CA GLY A 44 -3.26 36.15 26.94
C GLY A 44 -3.72 35.80 25.52
N VAL A 45 -4.08 36.81 24.72
CA VAL A 45 -4.45 36.63 23.30
C VAL A 45 -3.28 36.09 22.48
N VAL A 46 -2.07 36.64 22.67
CA VAL A 46 -0.87 36.18 21.96
C VAL A 46 -0.51 34.74 22.32
N ILE A 47 -0.51 34.38 23.61
CA ILE A 47 -0.23 33.02 24.08
C ILE A 47 -1.28 32.05 23.53
N THR A 48 -2.56 32.41 23.58
CA THR A 48 -3.66 31.60 23.04
C THR A 48 -3.51 31.39 21.54
N ALA A 49 -3.14 32.42 20.78
CA ALA A 49 -2.88 32.30 19.35
C ALA A 49 -1.70 31.35 19.05
N ILE A 50 -0.62 31.44 19.83
CA ILE A 50 0.54 30.54 19.70
C ILE A 50 0.14 29.08 19.97
N ILE A 51 -0.55 28.82 21.09
CA ILE A 51 -1.01 27.46 21.45
C ILE A 51 -1.92 26.91 20.35
N THR A 52 -2.85 27.73 19.85
CA THR A 52 -3.78 27.33 18.79
C THR A 52 -3.06 26.94 17.51
N VAL A 53 -2.06 27.72 17.06
CA VAL A 53 -1.26 27.40 15.88
C VAL A 53 -0.47 26.11 16.08
N LEU A 54 0.10 25.89 17.27
CA LEU A 54 0.82 24.65 17.58
C LEU A 54 -0.10 23.42 17.59
N LEU A 55 -1.32 23.55 18.11
CA LEU A 55 -2.31 22.47 18.11
C LEU A 55 -2.74 22.11 16.68
N LEU A 56 -3.02 23.11 15.85
CA LEU A 56 -3.37 22.91 14.44
C LEU A 56 -2.21 22.24 13.69
N GLN A 57 -0.97 22.72 13.85
CA GLN A 57 0.20 22.10 13.22
C GLN A 57 0.43 20.66 13.68
N GLY A 58 0.21 20.37 14.97
CA GLY A 58 0.33 19.02 15.52
C GLY A 58 -0.69 18.05 14.93
N GLN A 59 -1.94 18.49 14.79
CA GLN A 59 -3.02 17.70 14.19
C GLN A 59 -2.80 17.50 12.69
N THR A 60 -2.55 18.58 11.93
CA THR A 60 -2.35 18.51 10.47
C THR A 60 -1.18 17.59 10.09
N LYS A 61 -0.03 17.69 10.78
CA LYS A 61 1.11 16.80 10.52
C LYS A 61 0.81 15.33 10.84
N SER A 62 -0.02 15.08 11.84
CA SER A 62 -0.42 13.71 12.19
C SER A 62 -1.40 13.13 11.17
N GLU A 63 -2.33 13.95 10.66
CA GLU A 63 -3.28 13.55 9.64
C GLU A 63 -2.60 13.31 8.29
N GLU A 64 -1.72 14.22 7.87
CA GLU A 64 -0.92 14.10 6.65
C GLU A 64 -0.07 12.81 6.67
N LYS A 65 0.63 12.55 7.78
CA LYS A 65 1.39 11.29 7.94
C LYS A 65 0.48 10.06 7.85
N ARG A 66 -0.69 10.09 8.49
CA ARG A 66 -1.66 8.98 8.41
C ARG A 66 -2.14 8.77 6.98
N GLU A 67 -2.48 9.84 6.27
CA GLU A 67 -2.93 9.78 4.87
C GLU A 67 -1.84 9.23 3.96
N ILE A 68 -0.60 9.73 4.07
CA ILE A 68 0.55 9.19 3.33
C ILE A 68 0.73 7.70 3.61
N HIS A 69 0.63 7.28 4.88
CA HIS A 69 0.77 5.87 5.23
C HIS A 69 -0.34 5.00 4.62
N LEU A 70 -1.58 5.50 4.59
CA LEU A 70 -2.70 4.81 3.95
C LEU A 70 -2.51 4.69 2.43
N LEU A 71 -2.12 5.79 1.77
CA LEU A 71 -1.87 5.79 0.32
C LEU A 71 -0.71 4.86 -0.05
N VAL A 72 0.37 4.86 0.74
CA VAL A 72 1.50 3.95 0.53
C VAL A 72 1.07 2.49 0.72
N PHE A 73 0.23 2.21 1.72
CA PHE A 73 -0.31 0.88 1.97
C PHE A 73 -1.22 0.40 0.84
N GLU A 74 -2.15 1.23 0.38
CA GLU A 74 -3.01 0.95 -0.78
C GLU A 74 -2.16 0.69 -2.04
N LYS A 75 -1.16 1.53 -2.29
CA LYS A 75 -0.29 1.36 -3.45
C LYS A 75 0.54 0.07 -3.35
N LYS A 76 1.06 -0.27 -2.17
CA LYS A 76 1.77 -1.55 -1.96
C LYS A 76 0.85 -2.75 -2.25
N GLN A 77 -0.41 -2.72 -1.81
CA GLN A 77 -1.35 -3.81 -2.11
C GLN A 77 -1.60 -3.97 -3.61
N GLU A 78 -1.82 -2.87 -4.33
CA GLU A 78 -1.99 -2.85 -5.79
C GLU A 78 -0.78 -3.47 -6.48
N VAL A 79 0.42 -3.01 -6.14
CA VAL A 79 1.70 -3.53 -6.70
C VAL A 79 1.84 -5.02 -6.43
N TYR A 80 1.55 -5.47 -5.22
CA TYR A 80 1.70 -6.88 -4.84
C TYR A 80 0.68 -7.77 -5.55
N PHE A 81 -0.56 -7.31 -5.70
CA PHE A 81 -1.59 -8.01 -6.46
C PHE A 81 -1.26 -8.13 -7.94
N ASP A 82 -0.82 -7.03 -8.56
CA ASP A 82 -0.43 -7.00 -9.97
C ASP A 82 0.76 -7.92 -10.24
N PHE A 83 1.76 -7.89 -9.36
CA PHE A 83 2.90 -8.79 -9.41
C PHE A 83 2.47 -10.27 -9.36
N LEU A 84 1.60 -10.64 -8.41
CA LEU A 84 1.10 -12.02 -8.29
C LEU A 84 0.31 -12.47 -9.52
N ASN A 85 -0.50 -11.59 -10.11
CA ASN A 85 -1.25 -11.89 -11.33
C ASN A 85 -0.34 -12.13 -12.52
N LYS A 86 0.64 -11.24 -12.74
CA LYS A 86 1.62 -11.39 -13.81
C LYS A 86 2.46 -12.63 -13.61
N PHE A 87 2.87 -12.91 -12.37
CA PHE A 87 3.59 -14.13 -12.04
C PHE A 87 2.78 -15.39 -12.36
N ASN A 88 1.50 -15.43 -12.00
CA ASN A 88 0.62 -16.54 -12.35
C ASN A 88 0.49 -16.70 -13.88
N HIS A 89 0.34 -15.60 -14.62
CA HIS A 89 0.31 -15.63 -16.08
C HIS A 89 1.62 -16.20 -16.67
N ILE A 90 2.75 -15.82 -16.09
CA ILE A 90 4.08 -16.29 -16.48
C ILE A 90 4.22 -17.81 -16.23
N LEU A 91 3.82 -18.31 -15.06
CA LEU A 91 3.83 -19.75 -14.77
C LEU A 91 2.92 -20.56 -15.71
N GLN A 92 1.79 -20.00 -16.14
CA GLN A 92 0.82 -20.67 -17.01
C GLN A 92 1.23 -20.66 -18.50
N ASN A 93 1.98 -19.65 -18.96
CA ASN A 93 2.21 -19.40 -20.38
C ASN A 93 3.67 -19.60 -20.84
N GLN A 94 4.53 -20.23 -20.04
CA GLN A 94 5.95 -20.37 -20.35
C GLN A 94 6.27 -21.48 -21.36
N GLU A 95 6.17 -21.14 -22.64
CA GLU A 95 7.21 -21.50 -23.62
C GLU A 95 8.36 -20.50 -23.47
N PHE A 96 9.36 -20.80 -22.64
CA PHE A 96 10.55 -19.96 -22.51
C PHE A 96 11.40 -20.01 -23.79
N ARG A 97 11.21 -19.05 -24.70
CA ARG A 97 12.14 -18.84 -25.82
C ARG A 97 13.10 -17.70 -25.47
N ILE A 98 14.34 -18.06 -25.17
CA ILE A 98 15.43 -17.09 -25.02
C ILE A 98 15.78 -16.59 -26.43
N HIS A 99 15.29 -15.42 -26.82
CA HIS A 99 15.72 -14.77 -28.04
C HIS A 99 17.00 -13.97 -27.78
N LEU A 100 18.14 -14.54 -28.18
CA LEU A 100 19.40 -13.80 -28.31
C LEU A 100 19.60 -13.26 -29.74
N ASP A 101 18.53 -13.10 -30.54
CA ASP A 101 18.68 -12.67 -31.93
C ASP A 101 17.97 -11.35 -32.23
N THR A 102 18.76 -10.44 -32.80
CA THR A 102 18.43 -9.06 -33.05
C THR A 102 17.91 -8.96 -34.48
N LYS A 103 16.59 -9.11 -34.69
CA LYS A 103 15.90 -8.50 -35.85
C LYS A 103 14.38 -8.61 -35.76
N LYS A 104 13.75 -7.45 -35.97
CA LYS A 104 12.30 -7.17 -36.01
C LYS A 104 11.49 -8.22 -36.78
N THR A 105 10.26 -8.53 -36.33
CA THR A 105 8.95 -8.29 -37.01
C THR A 105 7.78 -8.99 -36.25
N GLN A 106 6.82 -8.18 -35.79
CA GLN A 106 5.35 -8.43 -35.68
C GLN A 106 4.75 -9.45 -34.68
N GLU A 107 4.15 -8.88 -33.62
CA GLU A 107 2.82 -9.18 -33.01
C GLU A 107 2.43 -10.64 -32.70
N TYR A 108 3.06 -11.25 -31.67
CA TYR A 108 2.40 -12.01 -30.59
C TYR A 108 3.42 -12.41 -29.49
N ASN A 109 3.12 -12.12 -28.22
CA ASN A 109 3.69 -12.67 -26.98
C ASN A 109 5.21 -12.89 -26.87
N ASP A 110 5.98 -11.81 -26.96
CA ASP A 110 7.43 -11.79 -26.72
C ASP A 110 7.79 -11.28 -25.30
N ILE A 111 7.01 -11.71 -24.31
CA ILE A 111 7.11 -11.31 -22.90
C ILE A 111 7.63 -12.50 -22.10
N ASN A 112 8.90 -12.50 -21.65
CA ASN A 112 9.28 -13.48 -20.63
C ASN A 112 10.41 -13.07 -19.69
N LEU A 113 11.55 -12.59 -20.17
CA LEU A 113 12.63 -12.14 -19.28
C LEU A 113 12.63 -10.63 -19.03
N GLN A 114 12.40 -9.84 -20.07
CA GLN A 114 12.45 -8.39 -19.96
C GLN A 114 11.30 -7.85 -19.11
N ASP A 115 10.08 -8.38 -19.29
CA ASP A 115 8.94 -7.98 -18.46
C ASP A 115 9.07 -8.49 -17.03
N LEU A 116 9.58 -9.72 -16.83
CA LEU A 116 9.90 -10.22 -15.49
C LEU A 116 10.92 -9.32 -14.77
N LEU A 117 11.94 -8.85 -15.50
CA LEU A 117 12.93 -7.92 -14.97
C LEU A 117 12.29 -6.57 -14.59
N PHE A 118 11.37 -6.05 -15.41
CA PHE A 118 10.63 -4.83 -15.07
C PHE A 118 9.72 -5.03 -13.86
N GLU A 119 9.03 -6.17 -13.75
CA GLU A 119 8.22 -6.50 -12.59
C GLU A 119 9.07 -6.63 -11.32
N PHE A 120 10.27 -7.21 -11.42
CA PHE A 120 11.23 -7.25 -10.31
C PHE A 120 11.69 -5.86 -9.90
N GLY A 121 12.06 -5.01 -10.85
CA GLY A 121 12.43 -3.62 -10.56
C GLY A 121 11.28 -2.86 -9.90
N TYR A 122 10.04 -3.08 -10.36
CA TYR A 122 8.86 -2.43 -9.81
C TYR A 122 8.52 -2.95 -8.40
N LEU A 123 8.60 -4.27 -8.18
CA LEU A 123 8.39 -4.87 -6.87
C LEU A 123 9.44 -4.40 -5.85
N GLN A 124 10.71 -4.29 -6.26
CA GLN A 124 11.81 -3.82 -5.42
C GLN A 124 11.57 -2.39 -4.91
N MET A 125 10.92 -1.51 -5.68
CA MET A 125 10.59 -0.14 -5.24
C MET A 125 9.62 -0.10 -4.05
N HIS A 126 8.86 -1.19 -3.84
CA HIS A 126 7.80 -1.25 -2.85
C HIS A 126 8.03 -2.32 -1.77
N THR A 127 9.18 -2.99 -1.78
CA THR A 127 9.57 -4.04 -0.82
C THR A 127 10.93 -3.74 -0.21
N SER A 128 11.22 -4.29 0.98
CA SER A 128 12.59 -4.26 1.50
C SER A 128 13.49 -5.19 0.69
N ALA A 129 14.80 -4.88 0.63
CA ALA A 129 15.78 -5.72 -0.06
C ALA A 129 15.78 -7.16 0.48
N VAL A 130 15.62 -7.34 1.80
CA VAL A 130 15.58 -8.66 2.43
C VAL A 130 14.38 -9.47 1.94
N VAL A 131 13.19 -8.87 1.90
CA VAL A 131 11.97 -9.55 1.43
C VAL A 131 12.05 -9.81 -0.08
N PHE A 132 12.56 -8.86 -0.84
CA PHE A 132 12.75 -9.00 -2.28
C PHE A 132 13.66 -10.19 -2.62
N ASP A 133 14.81 -10.32 -1.96
CA ASP A 133 15.74 -11.44 -2.18
C ASP A 133 15.10 -12.80 -1.86
N GLN A 134 14.31 -12.88 -0.79
CA GLN A 134 13.59 -14.09 -0.42
C GLN A 134 12.50 -14.45 -1.45
N ILE A 135 11.79 -13.44 -1.97
CA ILE A 135 10.81 -13.63 -3.05
C ILE A 135 11.51 -14.21 -4.29
N LEU A 136 12.66 -13.65 -4.70
CA LEU A 136 13.43 -14.18 -5.82
C LEU A 136 13.85 -15.64 -5.63
N GLU A 137 14.24 -16.03 -4.41
CA GLU A 137 14.59 -17.42 -4.08
C GLU A 137 13.40 -18.37 -4.24
N HIS A 138 12.23 -18.01 -3.69
CA HIS A 138 11.00 -18.79 -3.84
C HIS A 138 10.55 -18.88 -5.30
N MET A 139 10.73 -17.80 -6.07
CA MET A 139 10.43 -17.80 -7.50
C MET A 139 11.38 -18.68 -8.30
N GLY A 140 12.68 -18.65 -8.01
CA GLY A 140 13.66 -19.53 -8.66
C GLY A 140 13.27 -21.01 -8.49
N ARG A 141 12.89 -21.39 -7.26
CA ARG A 141 12.38 -22.75 -6.96
C ARG A 141 11.11 -23.10 -7.72
N LEU A 142 10.18 -22.14 -7.90
CA LEU A 142 8.95 -22.36 -8.66
C LEU A 142 9.22 -22.57 -10.15
N LEU A 143 10.11 -21.77 -10.74
CA LEU A 143 10.49 -21.89 -12.14
C LEU A 143 11.20 -23.23 -12.40
N GLU A 144 12.08 -23.66 -11.49
CA GLU A 144 12.74 -24.96 -11.55
C GLU A 144 11.72 -26.11 -11.46
N ALA A 145 10.79 -26.06 -10.50
CA ALA A 145 9.73 -27.05 -10.35
C ALA A 145 8.81 -27.13 -11.60
N ASN A 146 8.49 -25.99 -12.21
CA ASN A 146 7.68 -25.93 -13.42
C ASN A 146 8.43 -26.54 -14.63
N ASN A 147 9.71 -26.21 -14.79
CA ASN A 147 10.55 -26.76 -15.85
C ASN A 147 10.71 -28.29 -15.73
N HIS A 148 10.87 -28.80 -14.51
CA HIS A 148 10.91 -30.25 -14.26
C HIS A 148 9.60 -30.94 -14.64
N LEU A 149 8.44 -30.32 -14.38
CA LEU A 149 7.15 -30.87 -14.77
C LEU A 149 7.03 -30.97 -16.30
N GLN A 150 7.39 -29.90 -17.02
CA GLN A 150 7.27 -29.84 -18.49
C GLN A 150 8.15 -30.86 -19.21
N HIS A 151 9.38 -31.10 -18.73
CA HIS A 151 10.33 -32.00 -19.39
C HIS A 151 10.20 -33.48 -18.96
N ASN A 152 9.70 -33.77 -17.75
CA ASN A 152 9.69 -35.14 -17.20
C ASN A 152 8.29 -35.74 -17.02
N SER A 153 7.20 -35.00 -17.27
CA SER A 153 5.84 -35.51 -17.06
C SER A 153 5.32 -36.27 -18.28
N ASN A 154 5.73 -37.54 -18.41
CA ASN A 154 5.02 -38.50 -19.27
C ASN A 154 3.63 -38.88 -18.71
N GLY A 155 2.86 -37.91 -18.19
CA GLY A 155 1.58 -38.14 -17.52
C GLY A 155 1.69 -38.79 -16.13
N ASP A 156 2.88 -38.79 -15.51
CA ASP A 156 3.07 -39.35 -14.18
C ASP A 156 2.32 -38.50 -13.12
N THR A 157 1.31 -39.12 -12.53
CA THR A 157 0.47 -38.51 -11.49
C THR A 157 1.29 -38.15 -10.24
N ALA A 158 2.40 -38.84 -9.96
CA ALA A 158 3.28 -38.50 -8.84
C ALA A 158 4.07 -37.21 -9.09
N ALA A 159 4.63 -37.03 -10.28
CA ALA A 159 5.32 -35.80 -10.68
C ALA A 159 4.40 -34.57 -10.63
N ILE A 160 3.16 -34.72 -11.11
CA ILE A 160 2.12 -33.67 -11.04
C ILE A 160 1.79 -33.33 -9.59
N LYS A 161 1.59 -34.34 -8.72
CA LYS A 161 1.32 -34.13 -7.28
C LYS A 161 2.47 -33.40 -6.58
N GLN A 162 3.71 -33.78 -6.90
CA GLN A 162 4.91 -33.13 -6.35
C GLN A 162 5.02 -31.66 -6.80
N TYR A 163 4.73 -31.38 -8.07
CA TYR A 163 4.69 -30.01 -8.58
C TYR A 163 3.68 -29.15 -7.84
N TYR A 164 2.42 -29.59 -7.69
CA TYR A 164 1.40 -28.79 -6.99
C TYR A 164 1.69 -28.59 -5.50
N ASN A 165 2.33 -29.56 -4.84
CA ASN A 165 2.82 -29.38 -3.47
C ASN A 165 3.92 -28.30 -3.39
N SER A 166 4.86 -28.32 -4.34
CA SER A 166 5.89 -27.29 -4.45
C SER A 166 5.28 -25.92 -4.78
N LEU A 167 4.37 -25.87 -5.75
CA LEU A 167 3.65 -24.66 -6.15
C LEU A 167 2.96 -24.01 -4.95
N THR A 168 2.21 -24.80 -4.19
CA THR A 168 1.50 -24.31 -3.00
C THR A 168 2.48 -23.78 -1.96
N ARG A 169 3.53 -24.54 -1.64
CA ARG A 169 4.50 -24.13 -0.62
C ARG A 169 5.18 -22.81 -0.99
N GLU A 170 5.75 -22.73 -2.18
CA GLU A 170 6.54 -21.56 -2.58
C GLU A 170 5.64 -20.34 -2.88
N TYR A 171 4.47 -20.52 -3.50
CA TYR A 171 3.54 -19.42 -3.77
C TYR A 171 3.00 -18.79 -2.48
N PHE A 172 2.61 -19.62 -1.49
CA PHE A 172 2.16 -19.09 -0.21
C PHE A 172 3.29 -18.53 0.65
N ALA A 173 4.53 -18.99 0.46
CA ALA A 173 5.69 -18.34 1.08
C ALA A 173 5.88 -16.91 0.54
N ILE A 174 5.77 -16.70 -0.79
CA ILE A 174 5.80 -15.35 -1.39
C ILE A 174 4.69 -14.47 -0.80
N ILE A 175 3.45 -14.99 -0.70
CA ILE A 175 2.34 -14.24 -0.09
C ILE A 175 2.63 -13.90 1.37
N ALA A 176 3.18 -14.84 2.14
CA ALA A 176 3.52 -14.59 3.54
C ALA A 176 4.55 -13.45 3.67
N LEU A 177 5.58 -13.44 2.83
CA LEU A 177 6.58 -12.38 2.78
C LEU A 177 5.96 -11.01 2.45
N LEU A 178 5.11 -10.94 1.41
CA LEU A 178 4.39 -9.72 1.05
C LEU A 178 3.46 -9.25 2.18
N LYS A 179 2.82 -10.17 2.91
CA LYS A 179 2.01 -9.84 4.09
C LYS A 179 2.83 -9.22 5.21
N THR A 180 4.06 -9.69 5.45
CA THR A 180 4.93 -9.10 6.50
C THR A 180 5.32 -7.65 6.21
N GLU A 181 5.36 -7.25 4.94
CA GLU A 181 5.63 -5.86 4.51
C GLU A 181 4.39 -4.96 4.57
N LEU A 182 3.20 -5.54 4.50
CA LEU A 182 1.92 -4.83 4.59
C LEU A 182 1.46 -4.66 6.03
N TYR A 183 1.64 -5.70 6.85
CA TYR A 183 1.05 -5.79 8.18
C TYR A 183 2.16 -5.95 9.23
N PRO A 184 2.34 -4.95 10.12
CA PRO A 184 3.35 -5.02 11.17
C PRO A 184 3.03 -6.02 12.28
N GLU A 185 1.80 -6.53 12.36
CA GLU A 185 1.39 -7.52 13.35
C GLU A 185 1.44 -8.95 12.78
N LYS A 186 1.87 -9.90 13.62
CA LYS A 186 1.87 -11.33 13.27
C LYS A 186 0.44 -11.86 13.21
N ASP A 187 -0.07 -11.94 11.99
CA ASP A 187 -1.32 -12.63 11.67
C ASP A 187 -1.15 -14.17 11.80
N LYS A 188 -2.25 -14.90 11.99
CA LYS A 188 -2.23 -16.36 12.05
C LYS A 188 -1.76 -16.93 10.71
N GLU A 189 -0.81 -17.86 10.76
CA GLU A 189 -0.32 -18.54 9.57
C GLU A 189 -1.45 -19.34 8.89
N VAL A 190 -1.42 -19.34 7.56
CA VAL A 190 -2.37 -20.09 6.73
C VAL A 190 -2.06 -21.57 6.86
N ASP A 191 -3.08 -22.38 7.15
CA ASP A 191 -2.98 -23.83 7.21
C ASP A 191 -2.84 -24.44 5.81
N LEU A 192 -1.59 -24.62 5.36
CA LEU A 192 -1.24 -25.16 4.05
C LEU A 192 -1.74 -26.61 3.85
N GLN A 193 -1.99 -27.36 4.92
CA GLN A 193 -2.49 -28.75 4.82
C GLN A 193 -3.91 -28.80 4.25
N LYS A 194 -4.77 -27.85 4.64
CA LYS A 194 -6.13 -27.74 4.09
C LYS A 194 -6.12 -27.47 2.60
N ILE A 195 -5.22 -26.60 2.15
CA ILE A 195 -5.07 -26.24 0.73
C ILE A 195 -4.55 -27.43 -0.07
N ASN A 196 -3.50 -28.10 0.42
CA ASN A 196 -2.96 -29.30 -0.22
C ASN A 196 -4.02 -30.41 -0.35
N THR A 197 -4.85 -30.59 0.68
CA THR A 197 -5.94 -31.57 0.65
C THR A 197 -6.96 -31.26 -0.46
N ILE A 198 -7.33 -29.99 -0.63
CA ILE A 198 -8.26 -29.55 -1.69
C ILE A 198 -7.65 -29.79 -3.08
N LEU A 199 -6.37 -29.47 -3.26
CA LEU A 199 -5.66 -29.68 -4.52
C LEU A 199 -5.56 -31.18 -4.86
N GLN A 200 -5.22 -32.02 -3.88
CA GLN A 200 -5.17 -33.48 -4.08
C GLN A 200 -6.52 -34.06 -4.49
N HIS A 201 -7.58 -33.68 -3.81
CA HIS A 201 -8.93 -34.12 -4.15
C HIS A 201 -9.38 -33.66 -5.55
N SER A 202 -8.93 -32.47 -5.98
CA SER A 202 -9.23 -31.94 -7.32
C SER A 202 -8.44 -32.69 -8.40
N MET A 203 -7.20 -33.06 -8.12
CA MET A 203 -6.36 -33.88 -9.01
C MET A 203 -6.92 -35.28 -9.19
N ASP A 204 -7.31 -35.96 -8.11
CA ASP A 204 -7.85 -37.33 -8.18
C ASP A 204 -9.17 -37.37 -8.99
N LYS A 205 -10.00 -36.32 -8.90
CA LYS A 205 -11.19 -36.15 -9.76
C LYS A 205 -10.85 -35.87 -11.22
N GLY A 206 -9.81 -35.08 -11.49
CA GLY A 206 -9.33 -34.79 -12.85
C GLY A 206 -8.83 -36.04 -13.57
N VAL A 207 -8.03 -36.86 -12.88
CA VAL A 207 -7.51 -38.14 -13.39
C VAL A 207 -8.64 -39.15 -13.64
N ALA A 208 -9.62 -39.24 -12.73
CA ALA A 208 -10.78 -40.11 -12.90
C ALA A 208 -11.61 -39.77 -14.16
N ASN A 209 -11.71 -38.49 -14.52
CA ASN A 209 -12.44 -38.04 -15.71
C ASN A 209 -11.68 -38.31 -17.02
N LEU A 210 -10.34 -38.29 -17.01
CA LEU A 210 -9.52 -38.65 -18.17
C LEU A 210 -9.63 -40.14 -18.51
N ASN A 211 -9.58 -41.01 -17.50
CA ASN A 211 -9.72 -42.46 -17.68
C ASN A 211 -11.12 -42.87 -18.19
N LYS A 212 -12.17 -42.14 -17.80
CA LYS A 212 -13.55 -42.38 -18.28
C LYS A 212 -13.77 -41.99 -19.75
N LYS A 213 -12.96 -41.06 -20.26
CA LYS A 213 -13.05 -40.56 -21.65
C LYS A 213 -12.29 -41.47 -22.64
N GLN A 214 -11.27 -42.20 -22.18
CA GLN A 214 -10.55 -43.22 -22.96
C GLN A 214 -11.25 -44.58 -23.02
N SER A 215 -12.26 -44.83 -22.18
CA SER A 215 -13.01 -46.09 -22.11
C SER A 215 -14.33 -46.09 -22.90
N ILE A 216 -14.52 -45.18 -23.87
CA ILE A 216 -15.66 -45.26 -24.80
C ILE A 216 -15.24 -46.24 -25.91
N PRO A 217 -15.82 -47.45 -25.99
CA PRO A 217 -15.50 -48.37 -27.07
C PRO A 217 -16.13 -47.85 -28.36
N THR A 218 -15.37 -47.96 -29.46
CA THR A 218 -15.87 -47.77 -30.83
C THR A 218 -16.78 -48.93 -31.22
#